data_AF-A0A3N5KBG9-F1
#
_entry.id   AF-A0A3N5KBG9-F1
#
_cell.length_a   1.000
_cell.length_b   1.000
_cell.length_c   1.000
_cell.angle_alpha   90.00
_cell.angle_beta   90.00
_cell.angle_gamma   90.00
#
_symmetry.space_group_name_H-M   'P 1'
#
loop_
_entity.id
_entity.type
_entity.pdbx_description
1 polymer ?
#
loop_
_entity_poly.entity_id
_entity_poly.type
_entity_poly.pdbx_seq_one_letter_code
_entity_poly.pdbx_strand_id
1 'polypeptide(L)'
;MAITYELVKTVTAQLYDRSLRGIPEDTKAALQRADAAESNETARHTLRIMLRSADAAQRSSQFICSDAGVPVFFVRVGTQAQFSGNVRQAIADGFD
;
A
#
# COMPACT_ATOMS: atom_id res chain seq x y z
N MET A 1 -5.64 -9.43 -26.75
CA MET A 1 -4.33 -9.86 -26.23
C MET A 1 -4.55 -10.39 -24.83
N ALA A 2 -4.02 -11.57 -24.49
CA ALA A 2 -4.20 -12.14 -23.16
C ALA A 2 -3.36 -11.41 -22.11
N ILE A 3 -3.88 -11.31 -20.90
CA ILE A 3 -3.17 -10.86 -19.69
C ILE A 3 -2.19 -11.98 -19.31
N THR A 4 -0.91 -11.68 -19.29
CA THR A 4 0.12 -12.70 -19.07
C THR A 4 0.35 -12.99 -17.60
N TYR A 5 0.86 -14.19 -17.33
CA TYR A 5 1.33 -14.58 -16.00
C TYR A 5 2.32 -13.56 -15.41
N GLU A 6 3.36 -13.21 -16.18
CA GLU A 6 4.39 -12.26 -15.77
C GLU A 6 3.85 -10.87 -15.49
N LEU A 7 2.84 -10.42 -16.25
CA LEU A 7 2.19 -9.14 -16.00
C LEU A 7 1.48 -9.14 -14.64
N VAL A 8 0.72 -10.19 -14.34
CA VAL A 8 0.04 -10.31 -13.04
C VAL A 8 1.08 -10.34 -11.91
N LYS A 9 2.09 -11.20 -12.01
CA LYS A 9 3.17 -11.34 -11.02
C LYS A 9 3.87 -10.01 -10.74
N THR A 10 4.29 -9.31 -11.79
CA THR A 10 5.01 -8.04 -11.69
C THR A 10 4.13 -6.95 -11.09
N VAL A 11 2.87 -6.84 -11.52
CA VAL A 11 1.95 -5.81 -11.04
C VAL A 11 1.60 -6.03 -9.57
N THR A 12 1.37 -7.28 -9.13
CA THR A 12 1.06 -7.54 -7.72
C THR A 12 2.26 -7.28 -6.80
N ALA A 13 3.47 -7.63 -7.23
CA ALA A 13 4.70 -7.28 -6.53
C ALA A 13 4.84 -5.75 -6.35
N GLN A 14 4.66 -4.99 -7.43
CA GLN A 14 4.76 -3.53 -7.42
C GLN A 14 3.66 -2.86 -6.58
N LEU A 15 2.43 -3.35 -6.66
CA LEU A 15 1.32 -2.82 -5.87
C LEU A 15 1.52 -3.06 -4.38
N TYR A 16 2.01 -4.25 -4.01
CA TYR A 16 2.32 -4.56 -2.62
C TYR A 16 3.47 -3.70 -2.11
N ASP A 17 4.59 -3.64 -2.83
CA ASP A 17 5.74 -2.79 -2.47
C ASP A 17 5.34 -1.33 -2.24
N ARG A 18 4.56 -0.76 -3.18
CA ARG A 18 4.07 0.61 -3.08
C ARG A 18 3.15 0.82 -1.89
N SER A 19 2.33 -0.17 -1.52
CA SER A 19 1.41 -0.08 -0.38
C SER A 19 2.12 0.04 0.97
N LEU A 20 3.39 -0.39 1.06
CA LEU A 20 4.17 -0.40 2.30
C LEU A 20 5.00 0.87 2.53
N ARG A 21 5.29 1.64 1.48
CA ARG A 21 6.27 2.75 1.50
C ARG A 21 5.65 4.14 1.68
N GLY A 22 4.38 4.22 2.06
CA GLY A 22 3.71 5.50 2.32
C GLY A 22 2.26 5.34 2.74
N ILE A 23 1.60 6.47 2.96
CA ILE A 23 0.15 6.53 3.19
C ILE A 23 -0.54 7.28 2.04
N PRO A 24 -1.82 6.99 1.78
CA PRO A 24 -2.63 7.80 0.89
C PRO A 24 -2.69 9.28 1.30
N GLU A 25 -2.74 10.18 0.31
CA GLU A 25 -2.77 11.63 0.56
C GLU A 25 -4.01 12.09 1.36
N ASP A 26 -5.15 11.42 1.19
CA ASP A 26 -6.36 11.69 1.97
C ASP A 26 -6.17 11.32 3.46
N THR A 27 -5.48 10.22 3.74
CA THR A 27 -5.10 9.79 5.09
C THR A 27 -4.13 10.80 5.71
N LYS A 28 -3.12 11.25 4.94
CA LYS A 28 -2.20 12.30 5.39
C LYS A 28 -2.92 13.61 5.72
N ALA A 29 -3.83 14.05 4.86
CA ALA A 29 -4.64 15.23 5.10
C ALA A 29 -5.57 15.07 6.31
N ALA A 30 -6.12 13.88 6.55
CA ALA A 30 -6.93 13.59 7.72
C ALA A 30 -6.10 13.68 9.01
N LEU A 31 -4.88 13.13 9.03
CA LEU A 31 -3.96 13.23 10.17
C LEU A 31 -3.54 14.68 10.44
N GLN A 32 -3.29 15.48 9.41
CA GLN A 32 -2.98 16.91 9.54
C GLN A 32 -4.15 17.70 10.14
N ARG A 33 -5.39 17.43 9.69
CA ARG A 33 -6.59 18.04 10.27
C ARG A 33 -6.77 17.63 11.74
N ALA A 34 -6.52 16.37 12.07
CA ALA A 34 -6.58 15.88 13.43
C ALA A 34 -5.53 16.58 14.32
N ASP A 35 -4.28 16.71 13.87
CA ASP A 35 -3.21 17.40 14.62
C ASP A 35 -3.58 18.87 14.91
N ALA A 36 -4.17 19.56 13.94
CA ALA A 36 -4.57 20.96 14.07
C ALA A 36 -5.75 21.17 15.03
N ALA A 37 -6.67 20.21 15.12
CA ALA A 37 -7.87 20.30 15.97
C ALA A 37 -7.68 19.68 17.37
N GLU A 38 -6.61 18.90 17.58
CA GLU A 38 -6.38 18.18 18.84
C GLU A 38 -6.01 19.12 20.00
N SER A 39 -6.72 18.93 21.11
CA SER A 39 -6.59 19.70 22.35
C SER A 39 -5.71 19.00 23.39
N ASN A 40 -5.63 17.66 23.34
CA ASN A 40 -4.77 16.87 24.20
C ASN A 40 -3.34 16.84 23.65
N GLU A 41 -2.39 17.41 24.40
CA GLU A 41 -0.98 17.48 24.01
C GLU A 41 -0.35 16.13 23.67
N THR A 42 -0.67 15.09 24.45
CA THR A 42 -0.14 13.73 24.24
C THR A 42 -0.68 13.11 22.95
N ALA A 43 -1.99 13.26 22.70
CA ALA A 43 -2.61 12.79 21.46
C ALA A 43 -2.03 13.53 20.24
N ARG A 44 -1.88 14.86 20.34
CA ARG A 44 -1.28 15.69 19.29
C ARG A 44 0.16 15.27 19.00
N HIS A 45 0.95 15.01 20.04
CA HIS A 45 2.31 14.50 19.87
C HIS A 45 2.35 13.18 19.09
N THR A 46 1.39 12.29 19.35
CA THR A 46 1.27 11.00 18.66
C THR A 46 0.94 11.18 17.18
N LEU A 47 0.00 12.06 16.84
CA LEU A 47 -0.33 12.41 15.45
C LEU A 47 0.90 12.95 14.68
N ARG A 48 1.72 13.78 15.34
CA ARG A 48 2.98 14.29 14.76
C ARG A 48 4.03 13.19 14.55
N ILE A 49 4.08 12.18 15.41
CA ILE A 49 4.93 11.01 15.19
C ILE A 49 4.45 10.25 13.94
N MET A 50 3.16 9.99 13.81
CA MET A 50 2.58 9.30 12.65
C MET A 50 2.88 10.05 11.34
N LEU A 51 2.69 11.38 11.32
CA LEU A 51 3.00 12.23 10.16
C LEU A 51 4.49 12.20 9.81
N ARG A 52 5.39 12.30 10.81
CA ARG A 52 6.84 12.22 10.59
C ARG A 52 7.27 10.84 10.08
N SER A 53 6.65 9.77 10.56
CA SER A 53 6.90 8.41 10.09
C SER A 53 6.52 8.25 8.62
N ALA A 54 5.32 8.70 8.24
CA ALA A 54 4.86 8.68 6.86
C ALA A 54 5.79 9.46 5.92
N ASP A 55 6.20 10.67 6.33
CA ASP A 55 7.13 11.51 5.57
C ASP A 55 8.53 10.89 5.45
N ALA A 56 9.02 10.24 6.50
CA ALA A 56 10.31 9.55 6.47
C ALA A 56 10.28 8.36 5.51
N ALA A 57 9.26 7.49 5.62
CA ALA A 57 9.07 6.32 4.76
C ALA A 57 9.02 6.71 3.27
N GLN A 58 8.29 7.77 2.94
CA GLN A 58 8.18 8.27 1.56
C GLN A 58 9.51 8.81 1.02
N ARG A 59 10.31 9.50 1.84
CA ARG A 59 11.61 10.06 1.40
C ARG A 59 12.72 9.01 1.29
N SER A 60 12.77 8.07 2.23
CA SER A 60 13.80 7.03 2.26
C SER A 60 13.43 5.80 1.42
N SER A 61 12.24 5.78 0.83
CA SER A 61 11.65 4.60 0.20
C SER A 61 11.73 3.39 1.13
N GLN A 62 11.44 3.56 2.42
CA GLN A 62 11.42 2.48 3.43
C GLN A 62 9.98 2.13 3.81
N PHE A 63 9.80 0.98 4.46
CA PHE A 63 8.49 0.60 4.99
C PHE A 63 8.08 1.52 6.13
N ILE A 64 6.81 1.91 6.14
CA ILE A 64 6.24 2.76 7.19
C ILE A 64 6.10 2.06 8.55
N CYS A 65 5.98 0.73 8.53
CA CYS A 65 5.81 -0.12 9.70
C CYS A 65 6.74 -1.34 9.60
N SER A 66 7.13 -1.89 10.75
CA SER A 66 7.85 -3.18 10.83
C SER A 66 6.93 -4.36 10.51
N ASP A 67 5.62 -4.21 10.76
CA ASP A 67 4.61 -5.17 10.35
C ASP A 67 4.10 -4.80 8.94
N ALA A 68 4.42 -5.65 7.96
CA ALA A 68 4.00 -5.47 6.57
C ALA A 68 2.59 -6.02 6.28
N GLY A 69 1.95 -6.64 7.28
CA GLY A 69 0.61 -7.21 7.16
C GLY A 69 0.55 -8.42 6.23
N VAL A 70 -0.67 -8.75 5.81
CA VAL A 70 -0.97 -9.84 4.87
C VAL A 70 -1.43 -9.24 3.54
N PRO A 71 -0.83 -9.59 2.39
CA PRO A 71 -1.23 -9.05 1.10
C PRO A 71 -2.64 -9.53 0.72
N VAL A 72 -3.56 -8.59 0.52
CA VAL A 72 -4.94 -8.85 0.10
C VAL A 72 -5.24 -8.12 -1.20
N PHE A 73 -5.69 -8.85 -2.22
CA PHE A 73 -6.04 -8.30 -3.52
C PHE A 73 -7.53 -8.50 -3.80
N PHE A 74 -8.22 -7.41 -4.13
CA PHE A 74 -9.56 -7.44 -4.69
C PHE A 74 -9.47 -7.26 -6.20
N VAL A 75 -9.72 -8.35 -6.94
CA VAL A 75 -9.57 -8.36 -8.40
C VAL A 75 -10.94 -8.41 -9.07
N ARG A 76 -11.25 -7.42 -9.90
CA ARG A 76 -12.43 -7.44 -10.77
C ARG A 76 -12.02 -7.91 -12.15
N VAL A 77 -12.60 -9.03 -12.58
CA VAL A 77 -12.30 -9.64 -13.89
C VAL A 77 -13.41 -9.29 -14.88
N GLY A 78 -13.04 -8.69 -16.01
CA GLY A 78 -13.97 -8.43 -17.11
C GLY A 78 -14.37 -9.72 -17.83
N THR A 79 -15.58 -9.77 -18.39
CA THR A 79 -16.11 -10.98 -19.06
C THR A 79 -15.31 -11.42 -20.28
N GLN A 80 -14.59 -10.49 -20.92
CA GLN A 80 -13.72 -10.77 -22.08
C GLN A 80 -12.24 -10.87 -21.69
N ALA A 81 -11.91 -10.84 -20.40
CA ALA A 81 -10.53 -10.99 -19.96
C ALA A 81 -10.04 -12.40 -20.26
N GLN A 82 -8.92 -12.49 -20.98
CA GLN A 82 -8.24 -13.74 -21.26
C GLN A 82 -6.92 -13.75 -20.49
N PHE A 83 -6.60 -14.84 -19.82
CA PHE A 83 -5.34 -15.01 -19.08
C PHE A 83 -4.51 -16.13 -19.70
N SER A 84 -3.20 -15.92 -19.83
CA SER A 84 -2.28 -16.94 -20.34
C SER A 84 -1.49 -17.60 -19.21
N GLY A 85 -2.19 -18.09 -18.18
CA GLY A 85 -1.58 -18.74 -17.02
C GLY A 85 -2.48 -18.78 -15.78
N ASN A 86 -1.97 -19.34 -14.69
CA ASN A 86 -2.67 -19.39 -13.42
C ASN A 86 -2.55 -18.04 -12.68
N VAL A 87 -3.66 -17.29 -12.64
CA VAL A 87 -3.73 -15.96 -12.00
C VAL A 87 -3.38 -16.03 -10.52
N ARG A 88 -3.91 -17.02 -9.79
CA ARG A 88 -3.67 -17.13 -8.34
C ARG A 88 -2.20 -17.41 -8.04
N GLN A 89 -1.58 -18.30 -8.82
CA GLN A 89 -0.16 -18.60 -8.66
C GLN A 89 0.70 -17.36 -8.99
N ALA A 90 0.38 -16.63 -10.06
CA ALA A 90 1.10 -15.40 -10.40
C ALA A 90 1.07 -14.36 -9.27
N ILE A 91 -0.07 -14.21 -8.58
CA ILE A 91 -0.19 -13.32 -7.41
C ILE A 91 0.69 -13.81 -6.25
N ALA A 92 0.69 -15.11 -5.97
CA ALA A 92 1.50 -15.71 -4.91
C ALA A 92 3.00 -15.56 -5.21
N ASP A 93 3.43 -15.89 -6.42
CA ASP A 93 4.82 -15.77 -6.88
C ASP A 93 5.31 -14.32 -6.95
N GLY A 94 4.41 -13.33 -6.93
CA GLY A 94 4.78 -11.92 -6.84
C GLY A 94 5.24 -11.51 -5.43
N PHE A 95 5.06 -12.38 -4.44
CA PHE A 95 5.51 -12.19 -3.06
C PHE A 95 6.83 -12.92 -2.76
N ASP A 96 7.14 -14.00 -3.48
CA ASP A 96 8.41 -14.73 -3.38
C ASP A 96 9.59 -13.94 -3.98
#